data_AF-S4YNC2-F1
#
_entry.id   AF-S4YNC2-F1
#
_cell.length_a   1.000
_cell.length_b   1.000
_cell.length_c   1.000
_cell.angle_alpha   90.00
_cell.angle_beta   90.00
_cell.angle_gamma   90.00
#
_symmetry.space_group_name_H-M   'P 1'
#
loop_
_entity.id
_entity.type
_entity.pdbx_description
1 polymer ?
#
loop_
_entity_poly.entity_id
_entity_poly.type
_entity_poly.pdbx_seq_one_letter_code
_entity_poly.pdbx_strand_id
1 'polypeptide(L)'
;MTEKHLIPIYPELGADSLRKLTMIASQHYPSWAKEEKRSGEPLNMTLSYCIEVAYNLLEKSRTTPPLYDALPPPQTVKARTLYDIYQRITTLKSKGNTAAQMVSYLNQAQFPTPDDLFANKPLTATACNPSRWDKRDVAAIITPDGQPTGLLREYLQELNKRGQRKRAPGAKSVR
;
A
#
# COMPACT_ATOMS: atom_id res chain seq x y z
N MET A 1 -16.76 -16.47 -3.19
CA MET A 1 -16.14 -16.05 -4.47
C MET A 1 -15.71 -17.31 -5.23
N THR A 2 -16.11 -17.46 -6.50
CA THR A 2 -15.69 -18.58 -7.36
C THR A 2 -14.43 -18.18 -8.16
N GLU A 3 -13.40 -19.02 -8.13
CA GLU A 3 -12.10 -18.81 -8.82
C GLU A 3 -12.28 -18.40 -10.30
N LYS A 4 -13.35 -18.88 -10.94
CA LYS A 4 -13.74 -18.58 -12.32
C LYS A 4 -13.81 -17.08 -12.64
N HIS A 5 -14.13 -16.22 -11.67
CA HIS A 5 -14.22 -14.77 -11.90
C HIS A 5 -12.88 -14.03 -11.84
N LEU A 6 -11.87 -14.64 -11.23
CA LEU A 6 -10.55 -14.02 -11.05
C LEU A 6 -9.54 -14.40 -12.14
N ILE A 7 -9.74 -15.55 -12.79
CA ILE A 7 -8.91 -16.01 -13.91
C ILE A 7 -8.79 -14.96 -15.02
N PRO A 8 -9.85 -14.25 -15.45
CA PRO A 8 -9.72 -13.20 -16.46
C PRO A 8 -8.91 -11.97 -16.00
N ILE A 9 -8.84 -11.74 -14.69
CA ILE A 9 -8.11 -10.61 -14.10
C ILE A 9 -6.63 -10.97 -13.94
N TYR A 10 -6.34 -12.24 -13.67
CA TYR A 10 -5.00 -12.78 -13.46
C TYR A 10 -4.73 -13.98 -14.38
N PRO A 11 -4.71 -13.78 -15.71
CA PRO A 11 -4.64 -14.90 -16.66
C PRO A 11 -3.34 -15.69 -16.55
N GLU A 12 -2.26 -15.05 -16.09
CA GLU A 12 -0.94 -15.65 -15.92
C GLU A 12 -0.75 -16.39 -14.59
N LEU A 13 -1.71 -16.28 -13.66
CA LEU A 13 -1.64 -16.99 -12.38
C LEU A 13 -2.37 -18.33 -12.49
N GLY A 14 -1.61 -19.43 -12.38
CA GLY A 14 -2.17 -20.78 -12.35
C GLY A 14 -3.19 -20.96 -11.20
N ALA A 15 -4.17 -21.85 -11.42
CA ALA A 15 -5.33 -22.01 -10.53
C ALA A 15 -4.95 -22.31 -9.06
N ASP A 16 -3.94 -23.15 -8.82
CA ASP A 16 -3.46 -23.45 -7.46
C ASP A 16 -2.86 -22.21 -6.77
N SER A 17 -2.02 -21.45 -7.48
CA SER A 17 -1.46 -20.19 -6.96
C SER A 17 -2.54 -19.16 -6.68
N LEU A 18 -3.52 -19.04 -7.58
CA LEU A 18 -4.66 -18.16 -7.39
C LEU A 18 -5.49 -18.56 -6.17
N ARG A 19 -5.72 -19.85 -5.95
CA ARG A 19 -6.41 -20.39 -4.76
C ARG A 19 -5.66 -20.05 -3.47
N LYS A 20 -4.34 -20.27 -3.45
CA LYS A 20 -3.47 -19.94 -2.30
C LYS A 20 -3.48 -18.43 -2.01
N LEU A 21 -3.32 -17.60 -3.03
CA LEU A 21 -3.40 -16.14 -2.90
C LEU A 21 -4.77 -15.70 -2.39
N THR A 22 -5.85 -16.30 -2.88
CA THR A 22 -7.21 -16.03 -2.39
C THR A 22 -7.37 -16.35 -0.91
N MET A 23 -6.79 -17.47 -0.44
CA MET A 23 -6.81 -17.85 0.96
C MET A 23 -6.07 -16.82 1.83
N ILE A 24 -4.85 -16.44 1.44
CA ILE A 24 -4.03 -15.44 2.16
C ILE A 24 -4.73 -14.07 2.17
N ALA A 25 -5.22 -13.63 1.00
CA ALA A 25 -5.94 -12.37 0.86
C ALA A 25 -7.20 -12.34 1.74
N SER A 26 -7.93 -13.45 1.86
CA SER A 26 -9.12 -13.53 2.70
C SER A 26 -8.81 -13.40 4.20
N GLN A 27 -7.64 -13.86 4.64
CA GLN A 27 -7.17 -13.69 6.02
C GLN A 27 -6.83 -12.23 6.32
N HIS A 28 -6.13 -11.56 5.40
CA HIS A 28 -5.75 -10.15 5.58
C HIS A 28 -6.91 -9.18 5.30
N TYR A 29 -7.88 -9.58 4.49
CA TYR A 29 -8.98 -8.73 4.01
C TYR A 29 -10.35 -9.41 4.17
N PRO A 30 -10.85 -9.63 5.40
CA PRO A 30 -12.09 -10.37 5.63
C PRO A 30 -13.34 -9.74 5.00
N SER A 31 -13.36 -8.41 4.85
CA SER A 31 -14.47 -7.69 4.20
C SER A 31 -14.54 -7.95 2.69
N TRP A 32 -13.41 -8.19 2.03
CA TRP A 32 -13.37 -8.57 0.62
C TRP A 32 -13.99 -9.96 0.40
N ALA A 33 -13.72 -10.90 1.29
CA ALA A 33 -14.31 -12.23 1.26
C ALA A 33 -15.85 -12.21 1.41
N LYS A 34 -16.40 -11.20 2.11
CA LYS A 34 -17.83 -11.05 2.39
C LYS A 34 -18.61 -10.29 1.31
N GLU A 35 -18.01 -9.28 0.68
CA GLU A 35 -18.75 -8.32 -0.15
C GLU A 35 -18.77 -8.66 -1.66
N GLU A 36 -18.29 -9.85 -2.08
CA GLU A 36 -18.15 -10.24 -3.51
C GLU A 36 -17.58 -9.12 -4.40
N LYS A 37 -16.68 -8.31 -3.84
CA LYS A 37 -16.08 -7.19 -4.57
C LYS A 37 -15.27 -7.74 -5.74
N ARG A 38 -15.64 -7.32 -6.95
CA ARG A 38 -15.00 -7.70 -8.22
C ARG A 38 -13.61 -7.10 -8.43
N SER A 39 -13.06 -6.31 -7.49
CA SER A 39 -11.74 -5.73 -7.69
C SER A 39 -10.65 -6.75 -7.36
N GLY A 40 -9.68 -6.91 -8.27
CA GLY A 40 -8.46 -7.68 -8.03
C GLY A 40 -7.51 -7.02 -7.03
N GLU A 41 -7.81 -5.78 -6.61
CA GLU A 41 -6.96 -4.98 -5.73
C GLU A 41 -6.47 -5.71 -4.47
N PRO A 42 -7.29 -6.47 -3.70
CA PRO A 42 -6.80 -7.22 -2.55
C PRO A 42 -5.80 -8.33 -2.90
N LEU A 43 -5.97 -8.96 -4.07
CA LEU A 43 -5.03 -9.96 -4.58
C LEU A 43 -3.72 -9.31 -5.04
N ASN A 44 -3.79 -8.15 -5.72
CA ASN A 44 -2.60 -7.37 -6.06
C ASN A 44 -1.80 -7.01 -4.82
N MET A 45 -2.46 -6.49 -3.78
CA MET A 45 -1.79 -6.13 -2.52
C MET A 45 -1.18 -7.35 -1.83
N THR A 46 -1.89 -8.48 -1.85
CA THR A 46 -1.39 -9.74 -1.30
C THR A 46 -0.16 -10.22 -2.06
N LEU A 47 -0.19 -10.17 -3.39
CA LEU A 47 0.93 -10.55 -4.24
C LEU A 47 2.16 -9.65 -3.97
N SER A 48 1.97 -8.33 -3.92
CA SER A 48 3.04 -7.38 -3.60
C SER A 48 3.67 -7.68 -2.23
N TYR A 49 2.83 -7.90 -1.21
CA TYR A 49 3.30 -8.28 0.11
C TYR A 49 4.08 -9.60 0.11
N CYS A 50 3.58 -10.64 -0.59
CA CYS A 50 4.27 -11.92 -0.71
C CYS A 50 5.62 -11.78 -1.42
N ILE A 51 5.71 -10.96 -2.46
CA ILE A 51 6.97 -10.67 -3.16
C ILE A 51 7.96 -9.98 -2.21
N GLU A 52 7.50 -8.99 -1.43
CA GLU A 52 8.37 -8.29 -0.47
C GLU A 52 8.90 -9.24 0.61
N VAL A 53 8.04 -10.10 1.17
CA VAL A 53 8.47 -11.12 2.15
C VAL A 53 9.50 -12.06 1.54
N ALA A 54 9.24 -12.58 0.33
CA ALA A 54 10.16 -13.49 -0.35
C ALA A 54 11.50 -12.82 -0.67
N TYR A 55 11.47 -11.58 -1.19
CA TYR A 55 12.66 -10.78 -1.47
C TYR A 55 13.49 -10.60 -0.20
N ASN A 56 12.86 -10.15 0.89
CA ASN A 56 13.56 -9.94 2.15
C ASN A 56 14.17 -11.25 2.65
N LEU A 57 13.44 -12.38 2.63
CA LEU A 57 13.97 -13.69 3.02
C LEU A 57 15.21 -14.09 2.20
N LEU A 58 15.21 -13.85 0.89
CA LEU A 58 16.35 -14.10 0.00
C LEU A 58 17.51 -13.14 0.25
N GLU A 59 17.23 -11.90 0.65
CA GLU A 59 18.25 -10.93 1.02
C GLU A 59 18.90 -11.29 2.36
N LYS A 60 18.12 -11.73 3.35
CA LYS A 60 18.61 -12.21 4.66
C LYS A 60 19.49 -13.45 4.56
N SER A 61 19.28 -14.30 3.55
CA SER A 61 20.07 -15.51 3.34
C SER A 61 21.43 -15.25 2.69
N ARG A 62 21.68 -14.02 2.23
CA ARG A 62 23.02 -13.58 1.82
C ARG A 62 23.85 -13.35 3.08
N THR A 63 25.17 -13.58 3.00
CA THR A 63 26.12 -13.47 4.13
C THR A 63 26.31 -12.05 4.68
N THR A 64 25.59 -11.07 4.14
CA THR A 64 25.47 -9.71 4.67
C THR A 64 24.29 -9.63 5.64
N PRO A 65 24.37 -8.79 6.70
CA PRO A 65 23.26 -8.63 7.63
C PRO A 65 21.95 -8.32 6.88
N PRO A 66 20.81 -8.90 7.29
CA PRO A 66 19.51 -8.55 6.74
C PRO A 66 19.34 -7.03 6.73
N LEU A 67 18.95 -6.45 5.60
CA LEU A 67 18.70 -5.01 5.55
C LEU A 67 17.52 -4.67 6.47
N TYR A 68 16.35 -5.36 6.40
CA TYR A 68 15.23 -5.18 7.35
C TYR A 68 14.26 -6.38 7.43
N ASP A 69 13.37 -6.39 8.44
CA ASP A 69 12.17 -7.24 8.45
C ASP A 69 11.15 -6.76 7.40
N ALA A 70 10.34 -7.66 6.84
CA ALA A 70 9.27 -7.26 5.92
C ALA A 70 8.35 -6.20 6.55
N LEU A 71 7.89 -5.22 5.77
CA LEU A 71 6.89 -4.27 6.26
C LEU A 71 5.61 -5.04 6.65
N PRO A 72 4.89 -4.58 7.69
CA PRO A 72 3.64 -5.23 8.07
C PRO A 72 2.65 -5.17 6.89
N PRO A 73 1.87 -6.24 6.64
CA PRO A 73 0.92 -6.25 5.53
C PRO A 73 -0.11 -5.13 5.72
N PRO A 74 -0.39 -4.31 4.70
CA PRO A 74 -1.36 -3.22 4.82
C PRO A 74 -2.78 -3.79 4.84
N GLN A 75 -3.48 -3.66 5.97
CA GLN A 75 -4.81 -4.25 6.23
C GLN A 75 -5.94 -3.25 5.96
N THR A 76 -5.76 -1.99 6.37
CA THR A 76 -6.76 -0.93 6.21
C THR A 76 -6.57 -0.14 4.92
N VAL A 77 -7.63 0.54 4.46
CA VAL A 77 -7.57 1.35 3.22
C VAL A 77 -6.44 2.38 3.27
N LYS A 78 -6.30 3.08 4.40
CA LYS A 78 -5.23 4.08 4.56
C LYS A 78 -3.83 3.46 4.60
N ALA A 79 -3.67 2.31 5.25
CA ALA A 79 -2.40 1.58 5.25
C ALA A 79 -2.04 1.10 3.83
N ARG A 80 -3.02 0.64 3.04
CA ARG A 80 -2.81 0.28 1.62
C ARG A 80 -2.38 1.50 0.81
N THR A 81 -3.03 2.64 0.99
CA THR A 81 -2.63 3.88 0.32
C THR A 81 -1.20 4.29 0.67
N LEU A 82 -0.81 4.22 1.95
CA LEU A 82 0.57 4.51 2.36
C LEU A 82 1.57 3.55 1.72
N TYR A 83 1.24 2.26 1.71
CA TYR A 83 2.09 1.23 1.11
C TYR A 83 2.23 1.42 -0.41
N ASP A 84 1.15 1.75 -1.12
CA ASP A 84 1.18 2.07 -2.55
C ASP A 84 2.05 3.30 -2.85
N ILE A 85 1.97 4.33 -2.01
CA ILE A 85 2.82 5.52 -2.12
C ILE A 85 4.29 5.13 -1.92
N TYR A 86 4.59 4.30 -0.93
CA TYR A 86 5.93 3.76 -0.72
C TYR A 86 6.46 3.02 -1.96
N GLN A 87 5.67 2.11 -2.54
CA GLN A 87 6.04 1.35 -3.76
C GLN A 87 6.32 2.26 -4.95
N ARG A 88 5.56 3.36 -5.08
CA ARG A 88 5.80 4.38 -6.13
C ARG A 88 7.08 5.16 -5.89
N ILE A 89 7.33 5.58 -4.65
CA ILE A 89 8.54 6.29 -4.25
C ILE A 89 9.79 5.44 -4.51
N THR A 90 9.77 4.17 -4.12
CA THR A 90 10.89 3.24 -4.38
C THR A 90 11.10 3.00 -5.86
N THR A 91 10.03 2.88 -6.65
CA THR A 91 10.12 2.77 -8.12
C THR A 91 10.72 4.02 -8.75
N LEU A 92 10.39 5.22 -8.27
CA LEU A 92 11.01 6.46 -8.74
C LEU A 92 12.48 6.53 -8.34
N LYS A 93 12.81 6.10 -7.12
CA LYS A 93 14.19 6.05 -6.63
C LYS A 93 15.06 5.13 -7.47
N SER A 94 14.59 3.94 -7.82
CA SER A 94 15.34 2.98 -8.64
C SER A 94 15.56 3.47 -10.07
N LYS A 95 14.72 4.38 -10.56
CA LYS A 95 14.90 5.10 -11.84
C LYS A 95 15.85 6.30 -11.75
N GLY A 96 16.43 6.57 -10.59
CA GLY A 96 17.38 7.66 -10.38
C GLY A 96 16.73 9.02 -10.11
N ASN A 97 15.41 9.09 -9.87
CA ASN A 97 14.75 10.35 -9.53
C ASN A 97 15.26 10.89 -8.19
N THR A 98 15.41 12.20 -8.11
CA THR A 98 15.75 12.93 -6.87
C THR A 98 14.52 13.10 -5.98
N ALA A 99 14.72 13.37 -4.69
CA ALA A 99 13.62 13.67 -3.76
C ALA A 99 12.73 14.83 -4.24
N ALA A 100 13.30 15.85 -4.87
CA ALA A 100 12.53 16.96 -5.44
C ALA A 100 11.60 16.52 -6.58
N GLN A 101 12.08 15.62 -7.45
CA GLN A 101 11.27 15.05 -8.53
C GLN A 101 10.18 14.11 -7.98
N MET A 102 10.48 13.34 -6.93
CA MET A 102 9.46 12.52 -6.26
C MET A 102 8.36 13.38 -5.65
N VAL A 103 8.72 14.43 -4.91
CA VAL A 103 7.77 15.40 -4.36
C VAL A 103 6.92 16.04 -5.45
N SER A 104 7.54 16.44 -6.56
CA SER A 104 6.83 17.02 -7.70
C SER A 104 5.81 16.03 -8.28
N TYR A 105 6.21 14.77 -8.49
CA TYR A 105 5.31 13.71 -8.97
C TYR A 105 4.14 13.46 -8.01
N LEU A 106 4.41 13.34 -6.70
CA LEU A 106 3.39 13.05 -5.70
C LEU A 106 2.35 14.17 -5.60
N ASN A 107 2.80 15.42 -5.66
CA ASN A 107 1.93 16.59 -5.67
C ASN A 107 1.10 16.71 -6.96
N GLN A 108 1.71 16.47 -8.12
CA GLN A 108 1.00 16.50 -9.41
C GLN A 108 -0.07 15.41 -9.49
N ALA A 109 0.22 14.22 -8.97
CA ALA A 109 -0.71 13.11 -8.91
C ALA A 109 -1.70 13.19 -7.73
N GLN A 110 -1.63 14.27 -6.92
CA GLN A 110 -2.51 14.50 -5.77
C GLN A 110 -2.56 13.33 -4.79
N PHE A 111 -1.42 12.72 -4.50
CA PHE A 111 -1.35 11.69 -3.44
C PHE A 111 -1.46 12.34 -2.05
N PRO A 112 -2.21 11.74 -1.11
CA PRO A 112 -2.26 12.22 0.27
C PRO A 112 -0.90 12.07 0.95
N THR A 113 -0.52 13.02 1.80
CA THR A 113 0.68 12.90 2.66
C THR A 113 0.46 11.87 3.78
N PRO A 114 1.51 11.47 4.53
CA PRO A 114 1.33 10.68 5.75
C PRO A 114 0.33 11.35 6.71
N ASP A 115 0.48 12.64 7.01
CA ASP A 115 -0.41 13.37 7.93
C ASP A 115 -1.88 13.35 7.49
N ASP A 116 -2.12 13.47 6.19
CA ASP A 116 -3.43 13.35 5.55
C ASP A 116 -4.06 11.97 5.80
N LEU A 117 -3.26 10.91 5.80
CA LEU A 117 -3.70 9.55 6.15
C LEU A 117 -3.98 9.44 7.66
N PHE A 118 -3.22 10.13 8.51
CA PHE A 118 -3.48 10.18 9.95
C PHE A 118 -4.61 11.14 10.36
N ALA A 119 -5.10 11.97 9.45
CA ALA A 119 -6.23 12.86 9.72
C ALA A 119 -7.50 12.09 10.12
N ASN A 120 -8.28 12.64 11.05
CA ASN A 120 -9.56 12.06 11.49
C ASN A 120 -10.72 12.30 10.48
N LYS A 121 -10.41 12.14 9.19
CA LYS A 121 -11.32 12.32 8.05
C LYS A 121 -11.31 11.05 7.19
N PRO A 122 -12.41 10.74 6.49
CA PRO A 122 -12.42 9.64 5.52
C PRO A 122 -11.47 9.95 4.36
N LEU A 123 -10.80 8.92 3.83
CA LEU A 123 -9.80 9.08 2.76
C LEU A 123 -10.36 9.81 1.53
N THR A 124 -11.65 9.64 1.22
CA THR A 124 -12.31 10.34 0.12
C THR A 124 -12.36 11.85 0.31
N ALA A 125 -12.45 12.34 1.55
CA ALA A 125 -12.44 13.78 1.82
C ALA A 125 -11.01 14.34 1.69
N THR A 126 -10.02 13.56 2.11
CA THR A 126 -8.60 13.89 1.95
C THR A 126 -8.18 13.92 0.48
N ALA A 127 -8.68 12.99 -0.35
CA ALA A 127 -8.37 12.92 -1.78
C ALA A 127 -8.85 14.14 -2.59
N CYS A 128 -9.82 14.91 -2.09
CA CYS A 128 -10.32 16.10 -2.78
C CYS A 128 -9.36 17.29 -2.71
N ASN A 129 -8.57 17.40 -1.64
CA ASN A 129 -7.59 18.47 -1.46
C ASN A 129 -6.50 18.00 -0.49
N PRO A 130 -5.58 17.14 -0.94
CA PRO A 130 -4.51 16.65 -0.10
C PRO A 130 -3.52 17.78 0.22
N SER A 131 -2.89 17.66 1.38
CA SER A 131 -1.75 18.47 1.76
C SER A 131 -0.61 18.27 0.75
N ARG A 132 0.25 19.28 0.60
CA ARG A 132 1.40 19.16 -0.29
C ARG A 132 2.50 18.36 0.37
N TRP A 133 3.07 17.44 -0.40
CA TRP A 133 4.31 16.75 -0.07
C TRP A 133 5.48 17.72 -0.02
N ASP A 134 6.36 17.49 0.94
CA ASP A 134 7.69 18.06 1.01
C ASP A 134 8.79 16.98 1.06
N LYS A 135 10.05 17.41 1.12
CA LYS A 135 11.20 16.48 1.14
C LYS A 135 11.29 15.68 2.45
N ARG A 136 10.76 16.22 3.55
CA ARG A 136 10.75 15.56 4.87
C ARG A 136 9.75 14.40 4.84
N ASP A 137 8.61 14.57 4.17
CA ASP A 137 7.64 13.48 3.98
C ASP A 137 8.26 12.31 3.23
N VAL A 138 9.05 12.57 2.17
CA VAL A 138 9.76 11.50 1.44
C VAL A 138 10.82 10.85 2.31
N ALA A 139 11.59 11.66 3.07
CA ALA A 139 12.62 11.17 3.98
C ALA A 139 12.05 10.39 5.18
N ALA A 140 10.78 10.63 5.52
CA ALA A 140 10.06 9.87 6.53
C ALA A 140 9.65 8.47 6.02
N ILE A 141 9.63 8.24 4.71
CA ILE A 141 9.19 6.98 4.09
C ILE A 141 10.38 6.13 3.62
N ILE A 142 11.34 6.76 2.94
CA ILE A 142 12.55 6.08 2.48
C ILE A 142 13.83 6.80 2.93
N THR A 143 14.87 6.02 3.13
CA THR A 143 16.23 6.50 3.35
C THR A 143 16.86 7.01 2.04
N PRO A 144 18.00 7.75 2.10
CA PRO A 144 18.70 8.22 0.89
C PRO A 144 19.13 7.12 -0.07
N ASP A 145 19.36 5.90 0.41
CA ASP A 145 19.67 4.69 -0.35
C ASP A 145 18.42 3.93 -0.84
N GLY A 146 17.22 4.44 -0.56
CA GLY A 146 15.95 3.90 -1.07
C GLY A 146 15.33 2.79 -0.21
N GLN A 147 15.83 2.59 1.00
CA GLN A 147 15.33 1.59 1.94
C GLN A 147 14.13 2.14 2.72
N PRO A 148 13.17 1.29 3.15
CA PRO A 148 12.08 1.72 4.01
C PRO A 148 12.61 2.18 5.38
N THR A 149 12.04 3.26 5.92
CA THR A 149 12.42 3.77 7.25
C THR A 149 11.70 3.01 8.38
N GLY A 150 12.22 3.15 9.61
CA GLY A 150 11.50 2.71 10.82
C GLY A 150 10.16 3.43 10.99
N LEU A 151 10.10 4.72 10.63
CA LEU A 151 8.90 5.53 10.73
C LEU A 151 7.78 5.04 9.78
N LEU A 152 8.11 4.60 8.57
CA LEU A 152 7.15 3.97 7.66
C LEU A 152 6.51 2.72 8.29
N ARG A 153 7.31 1.89 8.95
CA ARG A 153 6.82 0.70 9.65
C ARG A 153 5.85 1.08 10.76
N GLU A 154 6.22 2.04 11.60
CA GLU A 154 5.37 2.55 12.67
C GLU A 154 4.04 3.06 12.10
N TYR A 155 4.10 3.86 11.02
CA TYR A 155 2.90 4.37 10.37
C TYR A 155 1.99 3.26 9.84
N LEU A 156 2.53 2.25 9.17
CA LEU A 156 1.75 1.13 8.68
C LEU A 156 1.11 0.33 9.83
N GLN A 157 1.84 0.10 10.93
CA GLN A 157 1.30 -0.60 12.10
C GLN A 157 0.16 0.19 12.75
N GLU A 158 0.33 1.50 12.91
CA GLU A 158 -0.70 2.36 13.50
C GLU A 158 -1.94 2.46 12.62
N LEU A 159 -1.77 2.70 11.32
CA LEU A 159 -2.89 2.76 10.38
C LEU A 159 -3.65 1.43 10.29
N ASN A 160 -2.98 0.30 10.48
CA ASN A 160 -3.60 -1.01 10.53
C ASN A 160 -4.47 -1.21 11.78
N LYS A 161 -4.02 -0.72 12.93
CA LYS A 161 -4.75 -0.84 14.21
C LYS A 161 -5.89 0.17 14.35
N ARG A 162 -5.79 1.31 13.68
CA ARG A 162 -6.72 2.43 13.85
C ARG A 162 -8.05 2.18 13.15
N GLY A 163 -9.15 2.44 13.87
CA GLY A 163 -10.50 2.45 13.31
C GLY A 163 -10.66 3.50 12.20
N GLN A 164 -11.08 3.05 11.01
CA GLN A 164 -11.23 3.92 9.84
C GLN A 164 -12.69 4.34 9.67
N ARG A 165 -12.95 5.66 9.62
CA ARG A 165 -14.28 6.19 9.31
C ARG A 165 -14.65 5.85 7.87
N LYS A 166 -15.74 5.10 7.69
CA LYS A 166 -16.38 4.89 6.38
C LYS A 166 -17.15 6.16 6.01
N ARG A 167 -17.11 6.57 4.74
CA ARG A 167 -18.01 7.63 4.25
C ARG A 167 -19.45 7.16 4.44
N ALA A 168 -20.31 7.99 5.01
CA ALA A 168 -21.75 7.71 5.05
C ALA A 168 -22.28 7.66 3.59
N PRO A 169 -23.03 6.61 3.18
CA PRO A 169 -23.68 6.61 1.89
C PRO A 169 -24.66 7.79 1.82
N GLY A 170 -24.50 8.69 0.86
CA GLY A 170 -25.46 9.79 0.61
C GLY A 170 -24.96 11.22 0.82
N ALA A 171 -23.72 11.46 1.23
CA ALA A 171 -23.17 12.82 1.28
C ALA A 171 -22.92 13.35 -0.14
N LYS A 172 -23.93 14.04 -0.70
CA LYS A 172 -23.88 14.74 -2.00
C LYS A 172 -22.70 15.70 -2.00
N SER A 173 -21.90 15.64 -3.08
CA SER A 173 -20.94 16.68 -3.42
C SER A 173 -21.71 17.96 -3.68
N VAL A 174 -21.61 18.95 -2.79
CA VAL A 174 -22.03 20.31 -3.12
C VAL A 174 -20.96 20.87 -4.05
N ARG A 175 -21.42 21.34 -5.20
CA ARG A 175 -20.63 21.89 -6.30
C ARG A 175 -20.14 23.29 -5.96
#